data_AF-A0A2E3D192-F1
#
_entry.id   AF-A0A2E3D192-F1
#
_cell.length_a   1.000
_cell.length_b   1.000
_cell.length_c   1.000
_cell.angle_alpha   90.00
_cell.angle_beta   90.00
_cell.angle_gamma   90.00
#
_symmetry.space_group_name_H-M   'P 1'
#
loop_
_entity.id
_entity.type
_entity.pdbx_description
1 polymer ?
#
loop_
_entity_poly.entity_id
_entity_poly.type
_entity_poly.pdbx_seq_one_letter_code
_entity_poly.pdbx_strand_id
1 'polypeptide(L)'
;MNRLGVDVELLRELLNAASRTALTHRGSEHECYVLGQLEATANMAYVLCAGSGNEELELLCQQLALDALNRHSELNCATNSVSRKSGDKSFITSA
;
A
#
# COMPACT_ATOMS: atom_id res chain seq x y z
N MET A 1 21.89 -7.45 23.41
CA MET A 1 21.07 -6.46 22.70
C MET A 1 19.94 -6.06 23.63
N ASN A 2 19.86 -4.79 24.03
CA ASN A 2 18.69 -4.28 24.74
C ASN A 2 17.51 -4.39 23.78
N ARG A 3 16.43 -5.05 24.20
CA ARG A 3 15.17 -5.05 23.44
C ARG A 3 14.68 -3.60 23.37
N LEU A 4 14.42 -3.10 22.16
CA LEU A 4 13.69 -1.84 21.98
C LEU A 4 12.36 -1.98 22.73
N GLY A 5 12.07 -1.03 23.62
CA GLY A 5 10.76 -0.94 24.26
C GLY A 5 9.75 -0.49 23.21
N VAL A 6 9.04 -1.44 22.62
CA VAL A 6 8.03 -1.18 21.59
C VAL A 6 6.67 -1.16 22.25
N ASP A 7 6.00 -0.01 22.16
CA ASP A 7 4.61 0.12 22.58
C ASP A 7 3.68 -0.44 21.49
N VAL A 8 3.09 -1.59 21.80
CA VAL A 8 2.20 -2.35 20.91
C VAL A 8 0.95 -1.55 20.55
N GLU A 9 0.37 -0.84 21.52
CA GLU A 9 -0.87 -0.08 21.32
C GLU A 9 -0.59 1.14 20.43
N LEU A 10 0.56 1.79 20.62
CA LEU A 10 0.98 2.88 19.75
C LEU A 10 1.21 2.40 18.30
N LEU A 11 1.82 1.22 18.12
CA LEU A 11 1.97 0.63 16.78
C LEU A 11 0.62 0.30 16.14
N ARG A 12 -0.34 -0.24 16.90
CA ARG A 12 -1.71 -0.49 16.40
C ARG A 12 -2.39 0.80 15.96
N GLU A 13 -2.30 1.86 16.75
CA GLU A 13 -2.89 3.14 16.37
C GLU A 13 -2.21 3.78 15.17
N LEU A 14 -0.88 3.64 15.03
CA LEU A 14 -0.15 4.08 13.85
C LEU A 14 -0.62 3.34 12.59
N LEU A 15 -0.73 2.01 12.64
CA LEU A 15 -1.21 1.19 11.53
C LEU A 15 -2.66 1.54 11.16
N ASN A 16 -3.52 1.74 12.16
CA ASN A 16 -4.90 2.16 11.96
C ASN A 16 -4.97 3.53 11.29
N ALA A 17 -4.15 4.49 11.72
CA ALA A 17 -4.08 5.83 11.10
C ALA A 17 -3.59 5.77 9.65
N ALA A 18 -2.55 4.98 9.36
CA ALA A 18 -2.02 4.79 8.02
C ALA A 18 -3.08 4.15 7.09
N SER A 19 -3.75 3.10 7.57
CA SER A 19 -4.81 2.40 6.81
C SER A 19 -5.98 3.33 6.50
N ARG A 20 -6.46 4.10 7.50
CA ARG A 20 -7.51 5.10 7.30
C ARG A 20 -7.10 6.17 6.30
N THR A 21 -5.86 6.64 6.36
CA THR A 21 -5.32 7.63 5.41
C THR A 21 -5.33 7.08 3.98
N ALA A 22 -4.87 5.84 3.78
CA ALA A 22 -4.95 5.19 2.47
C ALA A 22 -6.38 5.08 1.94
N LEU A 23 -7.32 4.72 2.82
CA LEU A 23 -8.74 4.62 2.45
C LEU A 23 -9.33 5.99 2.05
N THR A 24 -9.00 7.06 2.76
CA THR A 24 -9.46 8.42 2.45
C THR A 24 -8.96 8.90 1.08
N HIS A 25 -7.78 8.46 0.65
CA HIS A 25 -7.20 8.81 -0.65
C HIS A 25 -7.62 7.90 -1.80
N ARG A 26 -8.52 6.92 -1.57
CA ARG A 26 -8.97 5.99 -2.61
C ARG A 26 -9.65 6.74 -3.77
N GLY A 27 -9.22 6.46 -5.00
CA GLY A 27 -9.68 7.10 -6.22
C GLY A 27 -9.09 8.50 -6.49
N SER A 28 -8.25 9.02 -5.59
CA SER A 28 -7.57 10.30 -5.79
C SER A 28 -6.27 10.14 -6.58
N GLU A 29 -5.73 11.25 -7.10
CA GLU A 29 -4.41 11.27 -7.75
C GLU A 29 -3.26 10.85 -6.80
N HIS A 30 -3.48 10.94 -5.49
CA HIS A 30 -2.51 10.58 -4.46
C HIS A 30 -2.63 9.13 -3.98
N GLU A 31 -3.61 8.35 -4.46
CA GLU A 31 -3.87 6.99 -3.96
C GLU A 31 -2.60 6.14 -3.99
N CYS A 32 -1.87 6.15 -5.11
CA CYS A 32 -0.63 5.38 -5.29
C CYS A 32 0.46 5.76 -4.26
N TYR A 33 0.65 7.06 -4.02
CA TYR A 33 1.62 7.55 -3.04
C TYR A 33 1.26 7.09 -1.62
N VAL A 34 0.00 7.21 -1.23
CA VAL A 34 -0.43 6.86 0.13
C VAL A 34 -0.42 5.34 0.35
N LEU A 35 -0.71 4.54 -0.68
CA LEU A 35 -0.52 3.08 -0.61
C LEU A 35 0.94 2.71 -0.35
N GLY A 36 1.91 3.39 -0.98
CA GLY A 36 3.32 3.21 -0.68
C GLY A 36 3.67 3.57 0.78
N GLN A 37 3.07 4.62 1.32
CA GLN A 37 3.25 4.98 2.74
C GLN A 37 2.64 3.93 3.69
N LEU A 38 1.47 3.37 3.37
CA LEU A 38 0.85 2.30 4.14
C LEU A 38 1.74 1.05 4.16
N GLU A 39 2.23 0.62 3.00
CA GLU A 39 3.13 -0.53 2.87
C GLU A 39 4.42 -0.34 3.69
N ALA A 40 5.08 0.80 3.54
CA ALA A 40 6.31 1.09 4.26
C ALA A 40 6.09 1.16 5.78
N THR A 41 4.98 1.77 6.22
CA THR A 41 4.62 1.85 7.64
C THR A 41 4.33 0.47 8.22
N ALA A 42 3.59 -0.36 7.50
CA ALA A 42 3.27 -1.72 7.91
C ALA A 42 4.52 -2.60 8.02
N ASN A 43 5.43 -2.52 7.06
CA ASN A 43 6.70 -3.24 7.11
C ASN A 43 7.64 -2.74 8.22
N MET A 44 7.67 -1.42 8.47
CA MET A 44 8.40 -0.86 9.60
C MET A 44 7.86 -1.38 10.94
N ALA A 45 6.54 -1.37 11.13
CA ALA A 45 5.90 -1.88 12.34
C ALA A 45 6.18 -3.37 12.56
N TYR A 46 6.12 -4.18 11.49
CA TYR A 46 6.47 -5.60 11.53
C TYR A 46 7.89 -5.82 12.05
N VAL A 47 8.89 -5.11 11.51
CA VAL A 47 10.29 -5.24 11.94
C VAL A 47 10.47 -4.89 13.42
N LEU A 48 9.70 -3.91 13.93
CA LEU A 48 9.75 -3.52 15.33
C LEU A 48 9.09 -4.54 16.27
N CYS A 49 8.00 -5.18 15.85
CA CYS A 49 7.26 -6.11 16.70
C CYS A 49 7.57 -7.60 16.46
N ALA A 50 8.34 -7.94 15.43
CA ALA A 50 8.65 -9.33 15.10
C ALA A 50 9.31 -10.08 16.28
N GLY A 51 8.73 -11.21 16.67
CA GLY A 51 9.21 -12.01 17.78
C GLY A 51 8.92 -11.40 19.16
N SER A 52 8.02 -10.41 19.24
CA SER A 52 7.53 -9.85 20.52
C SER A 52 6.50 -10.76 21.19
N GLY A 53 6.05 -11.82 20.53
CA GLY A 53 4.98 -12.70 21.01
C GLY A 53 3.57 -12.15 20.79
N ASN A 54 3.42 -11.10 19.96
CA ASN A 54 2.13 -10.54 19.56
C ASN A 54 1.82 -10.91 18.11
N GLU A 55 1.47 -12.18 17.89
CA GLU A 55 1.21 -12.75 16.55
C GLU A 55 0.11 -11.99 15.80
N GLU A 56 -0.90 -11.48 16.51
CA GLU A 56 -1.98 -10.71 15.90
C GLU A 56 -1.49 -9.40 15.29
N LEU A 57 -0.58 -8.67 15.98
CA LEU A 57 0.02 -7.46 15.45
C LEU A 57 0.92 -7.76 14.25
N GLU A 58 1.69 -8.85 14.31
CA GLU A 58 2.52 -9.29 13.19
C GLU A 58 1.68 -9.61 11.95
N LEU A 59 0.58 -10.35 12.11
CA LEU A 59 -0.37 -10.66 11.04
C LEU A 59 -1.04 -9.40 10.49
N LEU A 60 -1.42 -8.46 11.35
CA LEU A 60 -2.00 -7.18 10.92
C LEU A 60 -1.03 -6.39 10.03
N CYS A 61 0.25 -6.33 10.40
CA CYS A 61 1.26 -5.65 9.59
C CYS A 61 1.37 -6.31 8.20
N GLN A 62 1.49 -7.63 8.16
CA GLN A 62 1.60 -8.39 6.91
C GLN A 62 0.38 -8.20 6.00
N GLN A 63 -0.82 -8.24 6.58
CA GLN A 63 -2.06 -8.05 5.85
C GLN A 63 -2.14 -6.65 5.23
N LEU A 64 -1.85 -5.60 6.00
CA LEU A 64 -1.89 -4.23 5.51
C LEU A 64 -0.86 -3.96 4.39
N ALA A 65 0.36 -4.51 4.53
CA ALA A 65 1.38 -4.42 3.50
C ALA A 65 0.94 -5.13 2.20
N LEU A 66 0.37 -6.33 2.33
CA LEU A 66 -0.11 -7.11 1.19
C LEU A 66 -1.29 -6.42 0.47
N ASP A 67 -2.25 -5.90 1.22
CA ASP A 67 -3.39 -5.18 0.67
C ASP A 67 -2.96 -3.92 -0.09
N ALA A 68 -1.98 -3.18 0.46
CA ALA A 68 -1.41 -2.02 -0.20
C ALA A 68 -0.75 -2.40 -1.54
N LEU A 69 0.06 -3.48 -1.57
CA LEU A 69 0.72 -3.97 -2.78
C LEU A 69 -0.26 -4.48 -3.83
N ASN A 70 -1.30 -5.21 -3.42
CA ASN A 70 -2.34 -5.68 -4.32
C ASN A 70 -3.04 -4.50 -4.98
N ARG A 71 -3.45 -3.51 -4.19
CA ARG A 71 -4.12 -2.31 -4.72
C ARG A 71 -3.20 -1.50 -5.62
N HIS A 72 -1.94 -1.34 -5.26
CA HIS A 72 -0.95 -0.65 -6.08
C HIS A 72 -0.75 -1.37 -7.43
N SER A 73 -0.78 -2.70 -7.45
CA SER A 73 -0.69 -3.51 -8.67
C SER A 73 -1.92 -3.34 -9.57
N GLU A 74 -3.12 -3.28 -8.99
CA GLU A 74 -4.36 -2.99 -9.73
C GLU A 74 -4.32 -1.64 -10.44
N LEU A 75 -3.86 -0.58 -9.76
CA LEU A 75 -3.74 0.77 -10.32
C LEU A 75 -2.74 0.82 -11.49
N ASN A 76 -1.63 0.11 -11.38
CA ASN A 76 -0.62 0.02 -12.45
C ASN A 76 -1.13 -0.79 -13.66
N CYS A 77 -1.94 -1.83 -13.45
CA CYS A 77 -2.57 -2.55 -14.55
C CYS A 77 -3.61 -1.69 -15.27
N ALA A 78 -4.40 -0.90 -14.53
CA ALA A 78 -5.40 0.00 -15.09
C ALA A 78 -4.76 1.07 -16.00
N THR A 79 -3.71 1.75 -15.54
CA THR A 79 -2.98 2.77 -16.32
C THR A 79 -2.35 2.21 -17.61
N ASN A 80 -1.80 1.00 -17.55
CA ASN A 80 -1.26 0.31 -18.72
C ASN A 80 -2.33 -0.08 -19.75
N SER A 81 -3.55 -0.42 -19.30
CA SER A 81 -4.66 -0.76 -20.19
C SER A 81 -5.27 0.46 -20.91
N VAL A 82 -5.30 1.63 -20.26
CA VAL A 82 -5.77 2.89 -20.86
C VAL A 82 -4.79 3.38 -21.92
N SER A 83 -3.48 3.26 -21.66
CA SER A 83 -2.42 3.67 -22.61
C SER A 83 -2.43 2.87 -23.92
N ARG A 84 -2.96 1.63 -23.92
CA ARG A 84 -3.07 0.81 -25.14
C ARG A 84 -4.27 1.17 -26.03
N LYS A 85 -5.28 1.89 -25.52
CA LYS A 85 -6.48 2.25 -26.29
C LYS A 85 -6.36 3.57 -27.06
N SER A 86 -5.34 4.38 -26.83
CA SER A 86 -5.14 5.68 -27.52
C SER A 86 -4.27 5.59 -28.78
N GLY A 87 -3.77 4.41 -29.15
CA GLY A 87 -2.79 4.21 -30.23
C GLY A 87 -3.35 3.92 -31.63
N ASP A 88 -4.66 3.76 -31.82
CA ASP A 88 -5.22 3.32 -33.11
C ASP A 88 -6.07 4.42 -33.79
N LYS A 89 -5.39 5.44 -34.31
CA LYS A 89 -5.89 6.28 -35.41
C LYS A 89 -4.89 6.21 -36.56
N SER A 90 -4.87 5.07 -37.23
CA SER A 90 -4.25 4.95 -38.55
C SER A 90 -5.08 5.78 -39.55
N PHE A 91 -4.52 6.92 -39.96
CA PHE A 91 -4.99 7.71 -41.09
C PHE A 91 -4.83 6.86 -42.36
N ILE A 92 -5.94 6.37 -42.92
CA ILE A 92 -5.97 5.88 -44.30
C ILE A 92 -6.31 7.10 -45.17
N THR A 93 -5.29 7.68 -45.79
CA THR A 93 -5.47 8.62 -46.91
C THR A 93 -5.17 7.85 -48.19
N SER A 94 -6.22 7.43 -48.90
CA SER A 94 -6.10 6.86 -50.24
C SER A 94 -5.95 8.00 -51.24
N ALA A 95 -4.86 7.97 -52.01
CA ALA A 95 -4.66 8.77 -53.22
C ALA A 95 -5.20 8.04 -54.45
#